data_AF-A0A2V6M9Q8-F1
#
_entry.id   AF-A0A2V6M9Q8-F1
#
_cell.length_a   1.000
_cell.length_b   1.000
_cell.length_c   1.000
_cell.angle_alpha   90.00
_cell.angle_beta   90.00
_cell.angle_gamma   90.00
#
_symmetry.space_group_name_H-M   'P 1'
#
loop_
_entity.id
_entity.type
_entity.pdbx_description
1 polymer ?
#
loop_
_entity_poly.entity_id
_entity_poly.type
_entity_poly.pdbx_seq_one_letter_code
_entity_poly.pdbx_strand_id
1 'polypeptide(L)' 'MRILVTGGAGFIGSHLVEKLLELGYGVAILDDFNDFYDPQIKRANIAAVKNHAPVFQIDLRNN' A
#
# COMPACT_ATOMS: atom_id res chain seq x y z
N MET A 1 4.79 -6.61 -15.55
CA MET A 1 5.84 -5.94 -14.74
C MET A 1 5.47 -6.05 -13.26
N ARG A 2 6.45 -6.13 -12.35
CA ARG A 2 6.23 -6.16 -10.90
C ARG A 2 6.63 -4.80 -10.29
N ILE A 3 5.78 -4.25 -9.43
CA ILE A 3 5.94 -2.90 -8.86
C ILE A 3 5.82 -3.00 -7.33
N LEU A 4 6.75 -2.38 -6.62
CA LEU A 4 6.70 -2.18 -5.17
C LEU A 4 6.31 -0.73 -4.89
N VAL A 5 5.24 -0.52 -4.11
CA VAL A 5 4.78 0.82 -3.71
C VAL A 5 5.03 1.03 -2.23
N THR A 6 6.00 1.89 -1.91
CA THR A 6 6.27 2.34 -0.54
C THR A 6 5.29 3.44 -0.14
N GLY A 7 4.75 3.37 1.08
CA GLY A 7 3.64 4.25 1.49
C GLY A 7 2.33 3.92 0.76
N GLY A 8 2.18 2.68 0.28
CA GLY A 8 1.05 2.27 -0.55
C GLY A 8 -0.29 2.21 0.20
N ALA A 9 -0.30 2.31 1.54
CA ALA A 9 -1.53 2.50 2.31
C ALA A 9 -1.88 3.98 2.55
N GLY A 10 -1.00 4.88 2.09
CA GLY A 10 -1.20 6.32 2.00
C GLY A 10 -2.45 6.73 1.21
N PHE A 11 -2.94 7.96 1.40
CA PHE A 11 -4.04 8.50 0.58
C PHE A 11 -3.70 8.42 -0.93
N ILE A 12 -2.55 8.95 -1.36
CA ILE A 12 -2.14 8.89 -2.77
C ILE A 12 -1.72 7.46 -3.16
N GLY A 13 -1.03 6.77 -2.24
CA GLY A 13 -0.49 5.43 -2.46
C GLY A 13 -1.57 4.40 -2.79
N SER A 14 -2.70 4.42 -2.09
CA SER A 14 -3.77 3.46 -2.29
C SER A 14 -4.44 3.61 -3.66
N HIS A 15 -4.74 4.84 -4.09
CA HIS A 15 -5.30 5.10 -5.42
C HIS A 15 -4.32 4.73 -6.54
N LEU A 16 -3.01 4.93 -6.33
CA LEU A 16 -2.00 4.46 -7.27
C LEU A 16 -1.99 2.92 -7.35
N VAL A 17 -2.05 2.23 -6.21
CA VAL A 17 -2.10 0.76 -6.17
C VAL A 17 -3.33 0.24 -6.91
N GLU A 18 -4.51 0.79 -6.65
CA GLU A 18 -5.74 0.47 -7.38
C GLU A 18 -5.53 0.63 -8.89
N LYS A 19 -4.98 1.78 -9.31
CA LYS A 19 -4.77 2.04 -10.73
C LYS A 19 -3.78 1.07 -11.38
N LEU A 20 -2.70 0.74 -10.69
CA LEU A 20 -1.71 -0.21 -11.19
C LEU A 20 -2.27 -1.62 -11.31
N LEU A 21 -3.12 -2.04 -10.37
CA LEU A 21 -3.83 -3.32 -10.42
C LEU A 21 -4.83 -3.35 -11.60
N GLU A 22 -5.61 -2.29 -11.81
CA GLU A 22 -6.51 -2.16 -12.98
C GLU A 22 -5.77 -2.29 -14.31
N LEU A 23 -4.55 -1.79 -14.39
CA LEU A 23 -3.69 -1.88 -15.57
C LEU A 23 -3.04 -3.27 -15.75
N GLY A 24 -3.31 -4.23 -14.86
CA GLY A 24 -2.80 -5.60 -14.93
C GLY A 24 -1.36 -5.77 -14.43
N TYR A 25 -0.83 -4.81 -13.66
CA TYR A 25 0.49 -4.96 -13.04
C TYR A 25 0.43 -5.81 -11.77
N GLY A 26 1.50 -6.55 -11.50
CA GLY A 26 1.69 -7.19 -10.20
C GLY A 26 2.21 -6.15 -9.21
N VAL A 27 1.45 -5.89 -8.13
CA VAL A 27 1.78 -4.85 -7.15
C VAL A 27 2.03 -5.48 -5.78
N ALA A 28 3.04 -4.98 -5.07
CA ALA A 28 3.25 -5.22 -3.65
C ALA A 28 3.22 -3.88 -2.90
N ILE A 29 2.60 -3.85 -1.72
CA ILE A 29 2.48 -2.67 -0.87
C ILE A 29 3.47 -2.81 0.29
N LEU A 30 4.25 -1.76 0.55
CA LEU A 30 5.05 -1.62 1.75
C LEU A 30 4.63 -0.35 2.48
N ASP A 31 4.21 -0.46 3.73
CA ASP A 31 3.80 0.68 4.55
C ASP A 31 4.17 0.43 6.02
N ASP A 32 4.61 1.45 6.74
CA ASP A 32 4.95 1.32 8.16
C ASP A 32 3.71 1.41 9.08
N PHE A 33 2.57 1.85 8.53
CA PHE A 33 1.35 2.18 9.27
C PHE A 33 1.60 3.12 10.46
N ASN A 34 2.54 4.07 10.31
CA ASN A 34 2.77 5.10 11.34
C ASN A 34 1.52 5.95 11.62
N ASP A 35 1.59 6.73 12.69
CA ASP A 35 0.51 7.52 13.28
C ASP A 35 0.47 8.99 12.82
N PHE A 36 1.15 9.35 11.71
CA PHE A 36 1.00 10.70 11.10
C PHE A 36 -0.47 11.04 10.81
N TYR A 37 -1.30 10.02 10.61
CA TYR A 37 -2.75 10.03 10.80
C TYR A 37 -3.19 8.64 11.25
N ASP A 38 -4.43 8.49 11.71
CA ASP A 38 -4.95 7.23 12.28
C ASP A 38 -4.62 6.02 11.38
N PRO A 39 -3.86 5.02 11.87
CA PRO A 39 -3.53 3.82 11.12
C PRO A 39 -4.75 3.05 10.60
N GLN A 40 -5.93 3.21 11.21
CA GLN A 40 -7.18 2.64 10.69
C GLN A 40 -7.57 3.22 9.33
N ILE A 41 -7.29 4.50 9.07
CA ILE A 41 -7.51 5.12 7.76
C ILE A 41 -6.62 4.43 6.72
N LYS A 42 -5.34 4.19 7.03
CA LYS A 42 -4.43 3.45 6.13
C LYS A 42 -4.93 2.04 5.83
N ARG A 43 -5.41 1.32 6.86
CA ARG A 43 -5.96 -0.03 6.70
C ARG A 43 -7.23 -0.03 5.85
N ALA A 44 -8.10 0.97 6.03
CA ALA A 44 -9.30 1.15 5.22
C ALA A 44 -8.96 1.42 3.75
N ASN A 45 -7.97 2.29 3.48
CA ASN A 45 -7.54 2.66 2.12
C ASN A 45 -7.15 1.45 1.25
N ILE A 46 -6.60 0.39 1.84
CA ILE A 46 -6.13 -0.80 1.09
C ILE A 46 -7.05 -2.02 1.25
N ALA A 47 -8.18 -1.89 1.94
CA ALA A 47 -9.06 -3.01 2.24
C ALA A 47 -9.57 -3.72 0.97
N ALA A 48 -9.89 -2.95 -0.07
CA ALA A 48 -10.37 -3.47 -1.36
C ALA A 48 -9.28 -4.22 -2.16
N VAL A 49 -8.02 -3.84 -2.00
CA VAL A 49 -6.89 -4.38 -2.79
C VAL A 49 -6.07 -5.43 -2.05
N LYS A 50 -6.29 -5.64 -0.74
CA LYS A 50 -5.50 -6.54 0.10
C LYS A 50 -5.47 -8.01 -0.38
N ASN A 51 -6.52 -8.46 -1.08
CA ASN A 51 -6.58 -9.81 -1.66
C ASN A 51 -5.94 -9.91 -3.06
N HIS A 52 -5.55 -8.77 -3.62
CA HIS A 52 -4.97 -8.66 -4.97
C HIS A 52 -3.49 -8.25 -4.96
N ALA A 53 -3.00 -7.72 -3.83
CA ALA A 53 -1.62 -7.32 -3.63
C ALA A 53 -1.12 -7.73 -2.22
N PRO A 54 0.06 -8.37 -2.08
CA PRO A 54 0.67 -8.58 -0.79
C PRO A 54 0.99 -7.24 -0.10
N VAL A 55 0.82 -7.21 1.22
CA VAL A 55 1.05 -6.04 2.07
C VAL A 55 2.13 -6.37 3.09
N PHE A 56 3.20 -5.60 3.10
CA PHE A 56 4.31 -5.71 4.03
C PHE A 56 4.29 -4.53 4.99
N GLN A 57 4.19 -4.82 6.29
CA GLN A 57 4.32 -3.81 7.33
C GLN A 57 5.80 -3.65 7.70
N ILE A 58 6.47 -2.62 7.17
CA ILE A 58 7.92 -2.39 7.33
C ILE A 58 8.18 -0.89 7.47
N ASP A 59 8.98 -0.51 8.47
CA ASP A 59 9.57 0.83 8.56
C ASP A 59 10.91 0.85 7.82
N LEU A 60 10.96 1.56 6.69
CA LEU A 60 12.17 1.67 5.86
C LEU A 60 13.33 2.38 6.57
N ARG A 61 13.06 3.14 7.63
CA ARG A 61 14.07 3.88 8.39
C ARG A 61 14.90 2.98 9.31
N ASN A 62 14.43 1.76 9.58
CA ASN A 62 15.03 0.84 10.54
C ASN A 62 15.81 -0.31 9.86
N ASN A 63 16.35 -0.07 8.66
CA ASN A 63 17.20 -1.03 7.93
C ASN A 63 18.69 -0.74 8.10
#